data_AF-A0A4Y8P7G7-F1
#
_entry.id   AF-A0A4Y8P7G7-F1
#
_cell.length_a   1.000
_cell.length_b   1.000
_cell.length_c   1.000
_cell.angle_alpha   90.00
_cell.angle_beta   90.00
_cell.angle_gamma   90.00
#
_symmetry.space_group_name_H-M   'P 1'
#
loop_
_entity.id
_entity.type
_entity.pdbx_description
1 polymer ?
#
loop_
_entity_poly.entity_id
_entity_poly.type
_entity_poly.pdbx_seq_one_letter_code
_entity_poly.pdbx_strand_id
1 'polypeptide(L)'
;MADRINKYPDNVFGKYYVDTQCIDCDLCRETAPANFKRNDDGGHSYVYKQPETPEEEEQCREAKEGCPVEAIGDDGDLDVMELQEEKLTES
;
A
#
# COMPACT_ATOMS: atom_id res chain seq x y z
N MET A 1 -2.57 9.21 -9.71
CA MET A 1 -1.43 8.65 -8.93
C MET A 1 -1.73 8.79 -7.46
N ALA A 2 -1.49 7.72 -6.70
CA ALA A 2 -1.80 7.63 -5.29
C ALA A 2 -1.10 8.71 -4.46
N ASP A 3 -1.74 9.14 -3.37
CA ASP A 3 -1.20 10.10 -2.42
C ASP A 3 -1.05 9.45 -1.03
N ARG A 4 0.21 9.28 -0.59
CA ARG A 4 0.55 8.72 0.72
C ARG A 4 -0.01 9.49 1.91
N ILE A 5 -0.34 10.77 1.74
CA ILE A 5 -1.01 11.60 2.78
C ILE A 5 -2.46 11.12 2.99
N ASN A 6 -3.08 10.57 1.95
CA ASN A 6 -4.46 10.11 1.96
C ASN A 6 -4.58 8.59 2.04
N LYS A 7 -3.54 7.88 2.51
CA LYS A 7 -3.61 6.42 2.69
C LYS A 7 -4.64 6.03 3.76
N TYR A 8 -5.35 4.92 3.53
CA TYR A 8 -6.22 4.37 4.58
C TYR A 8 -5.38 3.95 5.81
N PRO A 9 -5.90 4.14 7.04
CA PRO A 9 -5.19 3.75 8.26
C PRO A 9 -5.06 2.22 8.42
N ASP A 10 -5.88 1.45 7.70
CA ASP A 10 -5.86 -0.01 7.69
C ASP A 10 -4.61 -0.60 7.00
N ASN A 11 -3.93 0.19 6.17
CA ASN A 11 -2.69 -0.25 5.53
C ASN A 11 -1.63 -0.55 6.60
N VAL A 12 -0.98 -1.71 6.47
CA VAL A 12 0.24 -1.96 7.24
C VAL A 12 1.36 -1.04 6.77
N PHE A 13 2.20 -0.63 7.71
CA PHE A 13 3.37 0.19 7.45
C PHE A 13 4.27 -0.43 6.37
N GLY A 14 4.75 0.38 5.43
CA GLY A 14 5.73 -0.05 4.43
C GLY A 14 5.61 0.60 3.07
N LYS A 15 6.17 -0.07 2.07
CA LYS A 15 6.31 0.41 0.69
C LYS A 15 4.96 0.64 0.03
N TYR A 16 4.12 -0.39 -0.01
CA TYR A 16 2.84 -0.37 -0.69
C TYR A 16 1.71 0.13 0.22
N TYR A 17 0.78 0.90 -0.33
CA TYR A 17 -0.41 1.35 0.37
C TYR A 17 -1.57 1.58 -0.61
N VAL A 18 -2.79 1.58 -0.09
CA VAL A 18 -4.00 2.03 -0.80
C VAL A 18 -4.51 3.33 -0.20
N ASP A 19 -4.81 4.31 -1.05
CA ASP A 19 -5.36 5.59 -0.64
C ASP A 19 -6.88 5.69 -0.78
N THR A 20 -7.42 6.82 -0.31
CA THR A 20 -8.86 7.10 -0.31
C THR A 20 -9.48 7.20 -1.71
N GLN A 21 -8.70 7.18 -2.79
CA GLN A 21 -9.23 7.12 -4.16
C GLN A 21 -9.74 5.72 -4.52
N CYS A 22 -9.49 4.70 -3.68
CA CYS A 22 -9.99 3.35 -3.89
C CYS A 22 -11.51 3.33 -4.06
N ILE A 23 -11.97 2.66 -5.13
CA ILE A 23 -13.39 2.50 -5.47
C ILE A 23 -13.91 1.08 -5.24
N ASP A 24 -13.15 0.25 -4.51
CA ASP A 24 -13.51 -1.13 -4.18
C ASP A 24 -13.89 -2.00 -5.41
N CYS A 25 -13.05 -1.94 -6.44
CA CYS A 25 -13.23 -2.68 -7.70
C CYS A 25 -12.68 -4.12 -7.68
N ASP A 26 -12.20 -4.58 -6.54
CA ASP A 26 -11.69 -5.93 -6.27
C ASP A 26 -10.39 -6.36 -6.98
N LEU A 27 -10.00 -5.69 -8.07
CA LEU A 27 -8.87 -6.10 -8.90
C LEU A 27 -7.57 -6.36 -8.12
N CYS A 28 -7.19 -5.47 -7.20
CA CYS A 28 -5.98 -5.67 -6.39
C CYS A 28 -6.01 -6.93 -5.52
N ARG A 29 -7.20 -7.36 -5.07
CA ARG A 29 -7.39 -8.56 -4.25
C ARG A 29 -7.42 -9.82 -5.10
N GLU A 30 -7.79 -9.71 -6.38
CA GLU A 30 -7.67 -10.80 -7.34
C GLU A 30 -6.23 -10.99 -7.81
N THR A 31 -5.51 -9.89 -8.06
CA THR A 31 -4.11 -9.92 -8.53
C THR A 31 -3.12 -10.28 -7.43
N ALA A 32 -3.29 -9.73 -6.22
CA ALA A 32 -2.37 -9.90 -5.10
C ALA A 32 -3.10 -10.25 -3.78
N PRO A 33 -3.81 -11.40 -3.71
CA PRO A 33 -4.61 -11.79 -2.54
C PRO A 33 -3.77 -12.01 -1.26
N ALA A 34 -2.47 -12.28 -1.40
CA ALA A 34 -1.55 -12.41 -0.28
C ALA A 34 -1.22 -11.05 0.40
N ASN A 35 -1.55 -9.92 -0.23
CA ASN A 35 -1.13 -8.59 0.19
C ASN A 35 -2.30 -7.61 0.39
N PHE A 36 -3.41 -7.77 -0.35
CA PHE A 36 -4.57 -6.88 -0.27
C PHE A 36 -5.80 -7.56 0.35
N LYS A 37 -6.51 -6.82 1.19
CA LYS A 37 -7.80 -7.22 1.79
C LYS A 37 -8.83 -6.12 1.67
N ARG A 38 -10.10 -6.48 1.86
CA ARG A 38 -11.21 -5.54 1.92
C ARG A 38 -11.47 -5.14 3.37
N ASN A 39 -11.76 -3.86 3.60
CA ASN A 39 -12.44 -3.41 4.79
C ASN A 39 -13.95 -3.41 4.46
N ASP A 40 -14.70 -4.37 5.03
CA ASP A 40 -16.12 -4.58 4.71
C ASP A 40 -17.02 -3.44 5.22
N ASP A 41 -16.64 -2.76 6.31
CA ASP A 41 -17.39 -1.63 6.86
C ASP A 41 -17.12 -0.34 6.08
N GLY A 42 -15.88 -0.13 5.66
CA GLY A 42 -15.41 1.08 4.98
C GLY A 42 -15.52 1.05 3.46
N GLY A 43 -15.82 -0.11 2.85
CA GLY A 43 -15.99 -0.24 1.40
C GLY A 43 -14.74 0.15 0.61
N HIS A 44 -13.57 -0.33 1.02
CA HIS A 44 -12.30 -0.08 0.33
C HIS A 44 -11.33 -1.25 0.51
N SER A 45 -10.28 -1.27 -0.32
CA SER A 45 -9.17 -2.21 -0.17
C SER A 45 -8.01 -1.56 0.58
N TYR A 46 -7.19 -2.36 1.24
CA TYR A 46 -5.97 -1.93 1.92
C TYR A 46 -4.88 -3.01 1.83
N VAL A 47 -3.63 -2.60 1.97
CA VAL A 47 -2.49 -3.51 2.08
C VAL A 47 -2.46 -4.07 3.50
N TYR A 48 -2.77 -5.35 3.69
CA TYR A 48 -2.72 -6.00 5.01
C TYR A 48 -1.37 -6.68 5.29
N LYS A 49 -0.55 -6.86 4.25
CA LYS A 49 0.77 -7.47 4.32
C LYS A 49 1.65 -6.89 3.21
N GLN A 50 2.83 -6.39 3.55
CA GLN A 50 3.84 -6.00 2.55
C GLN A 50 4.41 -7.25 1.84
N PRO A 51 4.85 -7.15 0.58
CA PRO A 51 5.46 -8.27 -0.11
C PRO A 51 6.76 -8.71 0.58
N GLU A 52 6.89 -10.02 0.83
CA GLU A 52 8.08 -10.64 1.45
C GLU A 52 8.86 -11.53 0.49
N THR A 53 8.30 -11.78 -0.70
CA THR A 53 8.91 -12.63 -1.74
C THR A 53 8.91 -11.93 -3.09
N PRO A 54 9.80 -12.31 -4.02
CA PRO A 54 9.81 -11.74 -5.37
C PRO A 54 8.48 -11.91 -6.12
N GLU A 55 7.74 -12.99 -5.83
CA GLU A 55 6.44 -13.24 -6.44
C GLU A 55 5.34 -12.34 -5.88
N GLU A 56 5.33 -12.12 -4.56
CA GLU A 56 4.41 -11.13 -3.94
C GLU A 56 4.73 -9.71 -4.40
N GLU A 57 6.01 -9.36 -4.57
CA GLU A 57 6.43 -8.04 -5.08
C GLU A 57 5.91 -7.81 -6.50
N GLU A 58 6.05 -8.80 -7.37
CA GLU A 58 5.55 -8.74 -8.74
C GLU A 58 4.03 -8.59 -8.77
N GLN A 59 3.30 -9.38 -7.98
CA GLN A 59 1.85 -9.27 -7.87
C GLN A 59 1.40 -7.90 -7.34
N CYS A 60 2.10 -7.34 -6.34
CA CYS A 60 1.81 -6.00 -5.83
C CYS A 60 2.06 -4.91 -6.88
N ARG A 61 3.13 -5.06 -7.66
CA ARG A 61 3.44 -4.18 -8.79
C ARG A 61 2.36 -4.25 -9.87
N GLU A 62 1.94 -5.45 -10.26
CA GLU A 62 0.85 -5.65 -11.22
C GLU A 62 -0.48 -5.09 -10.69
N ALA A 63 -0.81 -5.29 -9.41
CA ALA A 63 -2.01 -4.73 -8.79
C ALA A 63 -2.01 -3.20 -8.84
N LYS A 64 -0.85 -2.57 -8.57
CA LYS A 64 -0.66 -1.13 -8.71
C LYS A 64 -0.87 -0.65 -10.13
N GLU A 65 -0.22 -1.27 -11.10
CA GLU A 65 -0.31 -0.92 -12.53
C GLU A 65 -1.73 -1.15 -13.09
N GLY A 66 -2.44 -2.15 -12.57
CA GLY A 66 -3.82 -2.46 -12.96
C GLY A 66 -4.88 -1.58 -12.31
N CYS A 67 -4.56 -0.82 -11.26
CA CYS A 67 -5.56 -0.07 -10.50
C CYS A 67 -6.24 1.00 -11.39
N PRO A 68 -7.56 0.91 -11.65
CA PRO A 68 -8.23 1.78 -12.64
C PRO A 68 -8.31 3.25 -12.22
N VAL A 69 -8.07 3.53 -10.95
CA VAL A 69 -8.09 4.86 -10.34
C VAL A 69 -6.74 5.25 -9.74
N GLU A 70 -5.69 4.45 -10.01
CA GLU A 70 -4.33 4.67 -9.54
C GLU A 70 -4.20 4.88 -8.02
N ALA A 71 -5.07 4.23 -7.23
CA ALA A 71 -5.15 4.40 -5.77
C ALA A 71 -4.07 3.62 -4.98
N ILE A 72 -3.19 2.90 -5.66
CA ILE A 72 -2.15 2.08 -5.03
C ILE A 72 -0.79 2.76 -5.26
N GLY A 73 -0.11 3.11 -4.18
CA GLY A 73 1.24 3.65 -4.20
C GLY A 73 2.27 2.64 -3.72
N ASP A 74 3.54 2.90 -4.03
CA ASP A 74 4.71 2.11 -3.63
C ASP A 74 5.84 3.00 -3.04
N ASP A 75 5.52 4.24 -2.74
CA ASP A 75 6.38 5.29 -2.18
C ASP A 75 5.97 5.62 -0.73
N GLY A 76 5.43 4.62 -0.01
CA GLY A 76 4.82 4.77 1.30
C GLY A 76 5.81 5.18 2.39
N ASP A 77 5.95 4.37 3.41
CA ASP A 77 6.73 4.71 4.62
C ASP A 77 8.25 4.51 4.44
N LEU A 78 8.78 4.67 3.23
CA LEU A 78 10.21 4.49 2.95
C LEU A 78 11.08 5.61 3.57
N ASP A 79 10.56 6.84 3.64
CA ASP A 79 11.33 8.02 4.10
C ASP A 79 11.35 8.17 5.63
N VAL A 80 10.42 7.53 6.36
CA VAL A 80 10.31 7.68 7.82
C VAL A 80 11.39 6.88 8.57
N MET A 81 12.04 5.92 7.93
CA MET A 81 13.21 5.24 8.49
C MET A 81 14.44 6.16 8.49
N GLU A 82 14.63 6.95 7.43
CA GLU A 82 15.79 7.86 7.27
C GLU A 82 15.72 9.03 8.29
N LEU A 83 14.51 9.58 8.51
CA LEU A 83 14.28 10.65 9.50
C LEU A 83 14.40 10.20 10.97
N GLN A 84 14.25 8.91 11.25
CA GLN A 84 14.44 8.37 12.60
C GLN A 84 15.92 8.15 12.93
N GLU A 85 16.74 7.76 11.94
CA GLU A 85 18.19 7.63 12.11
C GLU A 85 18.87 8.99 12.30
N GLU A 86 18.49 10.02 11.53
CA GLU A 86 19.06 11.38 11.70
C GLU A 86 18.87 11.91 13.13
N LYS A 87 17.67 11.80 13.70
CA LYS A 87 17.37 12.23 15.07
C LYS A 87 18.11 11.44 16.16
N LEU A 88 18.52 10.19 15.88
CA LEU A 88 19.32 9.40 16.82
C LEU A 88 20.79 9.82 16.84
N THR A 89 21.30 10.42 15.75
CA THR A 89 22.70 10.85 15.64
C THR A 89 22.99 12.26 16.16
N GLU A 90 21.95 13.04 16.45
CA GLU A 90 22.05 14.38 17.05
C GLU A 90 21.91 14.40 18.59
N SER A 91 21.88 13.23 19.26
CA SER A 91 21.82 13.12 20.74
C SER A 91 23.13 12.68 21.38
#